data_AF-A0AAU0YUR4-F1
#
_entry.id   AF-A0AAU0YUR4-F1
#
_cell.length_a   1.000
_cell.length_b   1.000
_cell.length_c   1.000
_cell.angle_alpha   90.00
_cell.angle_beta   90.00
_cell.angle_gamma   90.00
#
_symmetry.space_group_name_H-M   'P 1'
#
loop_
_entity.id
_entity.type
_entity.pdbx_description
1 polymer ?
#
loop_
_entity_poly.entity_id
_entity_poly.type
_entity_poly.pdbx_seq_one_letter_code
_entity_poly.pdbx_strand_id
1 'polypeptide(L)'
;MEQREIILRAIGVLTETHEMVRRLSDGEALDTDLTQLGRLVSEVFPTIEIPSGATAEEAAELAIAALMPASVSLVEAFAFLFTQLAKVHDEGRIDVNSSELLQEIALRMSDPGEAEEETEES
;
A
#
# COMPACT_ATOMS: atom_id res chain seq x y z
N MET A 1 -11.66 -2.39 3.19
CA MET A 1 -10.92 -2.53 1.91
C MET A 1 -10.21 -3.85 1.92
N GLU A 2 -10.13 -4.54 0.79
CA GLU A 2 -9.41 -5.81 0.70
C GLU A 2 -7.90 -5.60 0.58
N GLN A 3 -7.09 -6.50 1.14
CA GLN A 3 -5.62 -6.41 1.10
C GLN A 3 -5.07 -6.27 -0.33
N ARG A 4 -5.69 -6.98 -1.28
CA ARG A 4 -5.35 -6.90 -2.72
C ARG A 4 -5.49 -5.48 -3.27
N GLU A 5 -6.56 -4.79 -2.91
CA GLU A 5 -6.83 -3.43 -3.34
C GLU A 5 -5.82 -2.44 -2.75
N ILE A 6 -5.41 -2.67 -1.49
CA ILE A 6 -4.38 -1.88 -0.81
C ILE A 6 -3.02 -2.07 -1.50
N ILE A 7 -2.67 -3.30 -1.89
CA ILE A 7 -1.44 -3.58 -2.65
C ILE A 7 -1.45 -2.87 -4.00
N LEU A 8 -2.55 -2.93 -4.76
CA LEU A 8 -2.68 -2.25 -6.05
C LEU A 8 -2.53 -0.72 -5.92
N ARG A 9 -3.12 -0.12 -4.89
CA ARG A 9 -2.93 1.31 -4.61
C ARG A 9 -1.51 1.66 -4.16
N ALA A 10 -0.89 0.83 -3.32
CA ALA A 10 0.49 1.02 -2.91
C ALA A 10 1.45 0.96 -4.11
N ILE A 11 1.19 0.10 -5.10
CA ILE A 11 1.91 0.09 -6.38
C ILE A 11 1.77 1.43 -7.12
N GLY A 12 0.55 2.00 -7.18
CA GLY A 12 0.32 3.32 -7.75
C GLY A 12 1.16 4.42 -7.08
N VAL A 13 1.18 4.42 -5.74
CA VAL A 13 2.01 5.34 -4.95
C VAL A 13 3.49 5.16 -5.26
N LEU A 14 4.01 3.93 -5.26
CA LEU A 14 5.43 3.64 -5.55
C LEU A 14 5.82 4.06 -6.97
N THR A 15 4.89 4.01 -7.91
CA THR A 15 5.10 4.47 -9.29
C THR A 15 5.19 6.00 -9.37
N GLU A 16 4.41 6.72 -8.56
CA GLU A 16 4.43 8.19 -8.47
C GLU A 16 5.61 8.72 -7.59
N THR A 17 6.23 7.84 -6.80
CA THR A 17 7.17 8.23 -5.74
C THR A 17 8.41 8.93 -6.27
N HIS A 18 8.82 8.72 -7.53
CA HIS A 18 9.97 9.39 -8.14
C HIS A 18 9.83 10.92 -8.19
N GLU A 19 8.63 11.42 -8.51
CA GLU A 19 8.36 12.86 -8.53
C GLU A 19 8.18 13.41 -7.11
N MET A 20 7.55 12.62 -6.23
CA MET A 20 7.34 12.97 -4.82
C MET A 20 8.66 13.12 -4.05
N VAL A 21 9.60 12.17 -4.23
CA VAL A 21 10.94 12.20 -3.60
C VAL A 21 11.75 13.38 -4.10
N ARG A 22 11.66 13.73 -5.39
CA ARG A 22 12.31 14.92 -5.94
C ARG A 22 11.82 16.19 -5.23
N ARG A 23 10.50 16.36 -5.09
CA ARG A 23 9.88 17.53 -4.45
C ARG A 23 10.20 17.64 -2.96
N LEU A 24 10.20 16.51 -2.24
CA LEU A 24 10.65 16.43 -0.84
C LEU A 24 12.13 16.79 -0.69
N SER A 25 12.99 16.33 -1.61
CA SER A 25 14.42 16.64 -1.61
C SER A 25 14.70 18.12 -1.89
N ASP A 26 13.84 18.76 -2.70
CA ASP A 26 13.86 20.19 -3.00
C ASP A 26 13.28 21.06 -1.85
N GLY A 27 12.84 20.44 -0.74
CA GLY A 27 12.30 21.11 0.45
C GLY A 27 10.87 21.62 0.29
N GLU A 28 10.15 21.15 -0.73
CA GLU A 28 8.78 21.55 -1.00
C GLU A 28 7.82 20.82 -0.04
N ALA A 29 6.90 21.57 0.58
CA ALA A 29 5.84 20.97 1.37
C ALA A 29 4.87 20.25 0.43
N LEU A 30 4.72 18.94 0.61
CA LEU A 30 3.71 18.17 -0.12
C LEU A 30 2.33 18.49 0.48
N ASP A 31 1.41 18.89 -0.38
CA ASP A 31 0.00 18.84 -0.05
C ASP A 31 -0.42 17.36 -0.04
N THR A 32 -0.43 16.76 1.15
CA THR A 32 -0.72 15.34 1.34
C THR A 32 -2.06 14.97 0.72
N ASP A 33 -3.05 15.87 0.78
CA ASP A 33 -4.42 15.62 0.32
C ASP A 33 -4.50 15.50 -1.22
N LEU A 34 -3.51 16.02 -1.94
CA LEU A 34 -3.43 15.94 -3.40
C LEU A 34 -2.56 14.77 -3.91
N THR A 35 -1.67 14.23 -3.07
CA THR A 35 -0.79 13.10 -3.44
C THR A 35 -1.57 11.78 -3.52
N GLN A 36 -1.10 10.81 -4.32
CA GLN A 36 -1.68 9.46 -4.25
C GLN A 36 -1.45 8.83 -2.88
N LEU A 37 -0.36 9.19 -2.19
CA LEU A 37 -0.08 8.70 -0.83
C LEU A 37 -1.15 9.17 0.16
N GLY A 38 -1.50 10.45 0.19
CA GLY A 38 -2.55 10.93 1.10
C GLY A 38 -3.93 10.41 0.73
N ARG A 39 -4.23 10.22 -0.56
CA ARG A 39 -5.44 9.52 -1.00
C ARG A 39 -5.49 8.09 -0.46
N LEU A 40 -4.43 7.30 -0.65
CA LEU A 40 -4.32 5.94 -0.11
C LEU A 40 -4.55 5.93 1.41
N VAL A 41 -3.88 6.81 2.15
CA VAL A 41 -4.05 6.91 3.61
C VAL A 41 -5.51 7.22 3.96
N SER A 42 -6.12 8.22 3.32
CA SER A 42 -7.51 8.61 3.57
C SER A 42 -8.53 7.52 3.25
N GLU A 43 -8.24 6.65 2.29
CA GLU A 43 -9.14 5.57 1.87
C GLU A 43 -8.98 4.31 2.73
N VAL A 44 -7.77 4.07 3.27
CA VAL A 44 -7.50 2.89 4.11
C VAL A 44 -7.92 3.10 5.55
N PHE A 45 -7.71 4.30 6.10
CA PHE A 45 -8.08 4.58 7.47
C PHE A 45 -9.59 4.86 7.61
N PRO A 46 -10.27 4.21 8.56
CA PRO A 46 -11.69 4.44 8.77
C PRO A 46 -11.94 5.81 9.41
N THR A 47 -13.13 6.36 9.17
CA THR A 47 -13.64 7.45 10.01
C THR A 47 -13.96 6.91 11.39
N ILE A 48 -13.51 7.61 12.43
CA ILE A 48 -13.72 7.23 13.83
C ILE A 48 -14.80 8.16 14.41
N GLU A 49 -15.91 7.59 14.83
CA GLU A 49 -16.94 8.32 15.56
C GLU A 49 -16.68 8.22 17.07
N ILE A 50 -16.48 9.37 17.72
CA ILE A 50 -16.27 9.45 19.16
C ILE A 50 -17.60 9.86 19.84
N PRO A 51 -18.13 9.05 20.77
CA PRO A 51 -19.35 9.40 21.51
C PRO A 51 -19.20 10.72 22.28
N SER A 52 -20.26 11.55 22.30
CA SER A 52 -20.24 12.89 22.90
C SER A 52 -20.08 12.93 24.44
N GLY A 53 -19.90 11.78 25.09
CA GLY A 53 -19.62 11.65 26.52
C GLY A 53 -18.38 10.80 26.83
N ALA A 54 -17.63 10.39 25.81
CA ALA A 54 -16.41 9.61 25.99
C ALA A 54 -15.36 10.44 26.72
N THR A 55 -14.70 9.82 27.69
CA THR A 55 -13.48 10.35 28.28
C THR A 55 -12.35 10.33 27.24
N ALA A 56 -11.27 11.07 27.51
CA ALA A 56 -10.10 11.08 26.63
C ALA A 56 -9.46 9.69 26.48
N GLU A 57 -9.49 8.88 27.54
CA GLU A 57 -8.99 7.51 27.55
C GLU A 57 -9.84 6.59 26.66
N GLU A 58 -11.16 6.61 26.83
CA GLU A 58 -12.09 5.82 26.00
C GLU A 58 -12.01 6.23 24.51
N ALA A 59 -11.87 7.53 24.23
CA ALA A 59 -11.67 8.01 22.86
C ALA A 59 -10.36 7.51 22.26
N ALA A 60 -9.28 7.46 23.04
CA ALA A 60 -7.99 6.94 22.59
C ALA A 60 -8.04 5.43 22.33
N GLU A 61 -8.68 4.66 23.22
CA GLU A 61 -8.86 3.21 23.04
C GLU A 61 -9.67 2.90 21.77
N LEU A 62 -10.77 3.62 21.54
CA LEU A 62 -11.58 3.50 20.32
C LEU A 62 -10.77 3.83 19.07
N ALA A 63 -9.98 4.90 19.11
CA ALA A 63 -9.15 5.29 18.00
C ALA A 63 -8.07 4.23 17.69
N ILE A 64 -7.36 3.74 18.72
CA ILE A 64 -6.34 2.71 18.56
C ILE A 64 -6.95 1.43 17.98
N ALA A 65 -8.08 0.97 18.52
CA ALA A 65 -8.76 -0.22 18.06
C ALA A 65 -9.21 -0.11 16.58
N ALA A 66 -9.67 1.08 16.16
CA ALA A 66 -10.09 1.33 14.80
C ALA A 66 -8.91 1.48 13.81
N LEU A 67 -7.82 2.13 14.22
CA LEU A 67 -6.70 2.48 13.34
C LEU A 67 -5.66 1.36 13.22
N MET A 68 -5.51 0.50 14.23
CA MET A 68 -4.48 -0.53 14.26
C MET A 68 -4.59 -1.53 13.09
N PRO A 69 -5.78 -2.08 12.75
CA PRO A 69 -5.90 -3.00 11.62
C PRO A 69 -5.51 -2.37 10.28
N ALA A 70 -5.95 -1.12 10.04
CA ALA A 70 -5.60 -0.36 8.84
C ALA A 70 -4.09 -0.08 8.75
N SER A 71 -3.47 0.28 9.88
CA SER A 71 -2.02 0.49 9.97
C SER A 71 -1.22 -0.77 9.64
N VAL A 72 -1.61 -1.91 10.21
CA VAL A 72 -0.96 -3.21 9.97
C VAL A 72 -1.08 -3.58 8.49
N SER A 73 -2.28 -3.47 7.93
CA SER A 73 -2.55 -3.79 6.52
C SER A 73 -1.73 -2.95 5.53
N LEU A 74 -1.58 -1.64 5.79
CA LEU A 74 -0.69 -0.77 5.01
C LEU A 74 0.77 -1.23 5.11
N VAL A 75 1.27 -1.46 6.33
CA VAL A 75 2.66 -1.91 6.54
C VAL A 75 2.91 -3.25 5.85
N GLU A 76 1.97 -4.19 5.92
CA GLU A 76 2.05 -5.48 5.24
C GLU A 76 2.12 -5.33 3.72
N ALA A 77 1.31 -4.44 3.13
CA ALA A 77 1.34 -4.18 1.69
C ALA A 77 2.70 -3.63 1.23
N PHE A 78 3.24 -2.64 1.94
CA PHE A 78 4.56 -2.07 1.61
C PHE A 78 5.70 -3.06 1.88
N ALA A 79 5.62 -3.85 2.96
CA ALA A 79 6.59 -4.90 3.26
C ALA A 79 6.60 -5.98 2.16
N PHE A 80 5.42 -6.42 1.71
CA PHE A 80 5.28 -7.34 0.59
C PHE A 80 5.97 -6.81 -0.68
N LEU A 81 5.66 -5.58 -1.08
CA LEU A 81 6.24 -4.95 -2.27
C LEU A 81 7.76 -4.80 -2.15
N PHE A 82 8.24 -4.37 -0.97
CA PHE A 82 9.68 -4.29 -0.69
C PHE A 82 10.35 -5.66 -0.84
N THR A 83 9.76 -6.73 -0.30
CA THR A 83 10.31 -8.09 -0.45
C THR A 83 10.38 -8.54 -1.91
N GLN A 84 9.41 -8.18 -2.75
CA GLN A 84 9.47 -8.48 -4.19
C GLN A 84 10.65 -7.76 -4.85
N LEU A 85 10.85 -6.47 -4.55
CA LEU A 85 11.98 -5.69 -5.07
C LEU A 85 13.33 -6.25 -4.60
N ALA A 86 13.45 -6.53 -3.30
CA ALA A 86 14.67 -7.08 -2.71
C ALA A 86 15.05 -8.42 -3.36
N LYS A 87 14.07 -9.30 -3.62
CA LYS A 87 14.31 -10.59 -4.27
C LYS A 87 14.94 -10.43 -5.66
N VAL A 88 14.41 -9.53 -6.50
CA VAL A 88 14.95 -9.29 -7.85
C VAL A 88 16.39 -8.74 -7.77
N HIS A 89 16.63 -7.82 -6.84
CA HIS A 89 17.96 -7.28 -6.59
C HIS A 89 18.96 -8.36 -6.12
N ASP A 90 18.56 -9.18 -5.15
CA ASP A 90 19.40 -10.22 -4.54
C ASP A 90 19.72 -11.37 -5.52
N GLU A 91 18.83 -11.63 -6.48
CA GLU A 91 19.07 -12.57 -7.59
C GLU A 91 20.02 -11.99 -8.66
N GLY A 92 20.46 -10.73 -8.52
CA GLY A 92 21.37 -10.06 -9.46
C GLY A 92 20.73 -9.74 -10.80
N ARG A 93 19.38 -9.76 -10.88
CA ARG A 93 18.62 -9.46 -12.09
C ARG A 93 18.58 -7.96 -12.34
N ILE A 94 19.56 -7.50 -13.11
CA ILE A 94 19.69 -6.09 -13.52
C ILE A 94 18.92 -5.78 -14.82
N ASP A 95 18.31 -6.80 -15.44
CA ASP A 95 17.48 -6.69 -16.65
C ASP A 95 16.08 -6.14 -16.39
N VAL A 96 15.62 -6.15 -15.14
CA VAL A 96 14.29 -5.68 -14.73
C VAL A 96 14.45 -4.50 -13.79
N ASN A 97 13.77 -3.40 -14.09
CA ASN A 97 13.71 -2.24 -13.20
C ASN A 97 12.48 -2.30 -12.28
N SER A 98 12.48 -1.48 -11.22
CA SER A 98 11.41 -1.46 -10.23
C SER A 98 10.02 -1.17 -10.82
N SER A 99 9.93 -0.34 -11.87
CA SER A 99 8.64 -0.02 -12.50
C SER A 99 8.05 -1.20 -13.29
N GLU A 100 8.90 -1.96 -13.99
CA GLU A 100 8.50 -3.17 -14.70
C GLU A 100 8.02 -4.25 -13.73
N LEU A 101 8.76 -4.44 -12.62
CA LEU A 101 8.36 -5.38 -11.56
C LEU A 101 7.02 -4.98 -10.92
N LEU A 102 6.85 -3.71 -10.58
CA LEU A 102 5.60 -3.21 -9.99
C LEU A 102 4.41 -3.39 -10.96
N GLN A 103 4.62 -3.19 -12.26
CA GLN A 103 3.62 -3.44 -13.29
C GLN A 103 3.25 -4.93 -13.38
N GLU A 104 4.24 -5.83 -13.37
CA GLU A 104 4.02 -7.28 -13.39
C GLU A 104 3.19 -7.73 -12.17
N ILE A 105 3.55 -7.25 -10.97
CA ILE A 105 2.79 -7.54 -9.75
C ILE A 105 1.36 -7.02 -9.87
N ALA A 106 1.16 -5.81 -10.40
CA ALA A 106 -0.17 -5.24 -10.58
C ALA A 106 -1.02 -6.06 -11.57
N LEU A 107 -0.44 -6.54 -12.67
CA LEU A 107 -1.12 -7.38 -13.65
C LEU A 107 -1.53 -8.72 -13.04
N ARG A 108 -0.61 -9.43 -12.37
CA ARG A 108 -0.90 -10.69 -11.67
C ARG A 108 -1.97 -10.52 -10.60
N MET A 109 -1.93 -9.42 -9.86
CA MET A 109 -2.96 -9.13 -8.86
C MET A 109 -4.29 -8.79 -9.53
N SER A 110 -4.29 -8.18 -10.73
CA SER A 110 -5.50 -7.78 -11.45
C SER A 110 -6.23 -8.94 -12.11
N ASP A 111 -5.51 -10.04 -12.43
CA ASP A 111 -6.04 -11.22 -13.11
C ASP A 111 -6.09 -12.45 -12.17
N PRO A 112 -7.23 -12.72 -11.51
CA PRO A 112 -7.40 -13.91 -10.68
C PRO A 112 -7.58 -15.22 -11.49
N GLY A 113 -7.54 -15.19 -12.83
CA GLY A 113 -8.05 -16.27 -13.68
C GLY A 113 -7.11 -17.41 -14.06
N GLU A 114 -5.79 -17.32 -13.85
CA GLU A 114 -4.86 -18.35 -14.37
C GLU A 114 -4.30 -19.33 -13.31
N ALA A 115 -4.59 -19.14 -12.03
CA ALA A 115 -4.03 -20.00 -10.97
C ALA A 115 -4.88 -21.25 -10.62
N GLU A 116 -6.09 -21.38 -11.17
CA GLU A 116 -7.00 -22.49 -10.83
C GLU A 116 -7.09 -23.59 -11.91
N GLU A 117 -6.56 -23.39 -13.12
CA GLU A 117 -6.70 -24.37 -14.22
C GLU A 117 -5.61 -25.46 -14.30
N GLU A 118 -4.48 -25.36 -13.57
CA GLU A 118 -3.42 -26.39 -13.64
C GLU A 118 -3.59 -27.58 -12.67
N THR A 119 -4.64 -27.61 -11.84
CA THR A 119 -4.84 -28.67 -10.83
C THR A 119 -5.82 -29.77 -11.22
N GLU A 120 -6.44 -29.73 -12.40
CA GLU A 120 -7.40 -30.75 -12.88
C GLU A 120 -6.96 -31.46 -14.17
N GLU A 121 -5.66 -31.68 -14.41
CA GLU A 121 -5.21 -32.71 -15.37
C GLU A 121 -3.91 -33.38 -14.89
N SER A 122 -4.02 -34.42 -14.04
CA SER A 122 -3.05 -35.52 -13.92
C SER A 122 -3.60 -36.68 -13.08
#